data_AF-A0A1F3M0I4-F1
#
_entry.id   AF-A0A1F3M0I4-F1
#
_cell.length_a   1.000
_cell.length_b   1.000
_cell.length_c   1.000
_cell.angle_alpha   90.00
_cell.angle_beta   90.00
_cell.angle_gamma   90.00
#
_symmetry.space_group_name_H-M   'P 1'
#
loop_
_entity.id
_entity.type
_entity.pdbx_description
1 polymer ?
#
loop_
_entity_poly.entity_id
_entity_poly.type
_entity_poly.pdbx_seq_one_letter_code
_entity_poly.pdbx_strand_id
1 'polypeptide(L)'
;MKLDDFGKYSDTIWQVINGSTQLVSNPVCKVIEKSNYDFIKEKYPTDKSYQYVGLYKTKVNDYFLLIMKQSNYLINEYWLKLSLYSKSGNLQDTLTIAGQKVNDYDRYCEIDTNFTINVRVFKELTSEENDNGILPAIETKEKYVITKDGHLKCLSHSKERGYFKIENNEILRVK
;
A
#
# COMPACT_ATOMS: atom_id res chain seq x y z
N MET A 1 18.46 -2.37 -4.66
CA MET A 1 17.49 -2.05 -5.74
C MET A 1 16.24 -1.56 -5.03
N LYS A 2 15.81 -0.31 -5.25
CA LYS A 2 14.64 0.27 -4.55
C LYS A 2 13.47 -0.70 -4.71
N LEU A 3 13.09 -1.33 -3.63
CA LEU A 3 11.84 -2.04 -3.54
C LEU A 3 10.80 -0.94 -3.59
N ASP A 4 10.21 -0.74 -4.76
CA ASP A 4 8.82 -0.32 -4.77
C ASP A 4 8.12 -1.28 -3.79
N ASP A 5 7.68 -0.78 -2.65
CA ASP A 5 6.70 -1.41 -1.73
C ASP A 5 5.35 -1.73 -2.44
N PHE A 6 5.38 -1.81 -3.77
CA PHE A 6 4.32 -1.92 -4.74
C PHE A 6 4.48 -3.13 -5.66
N GLY A 7 5.45 -4.03 -5.41
CA GLY A 7 5.78 -5.16 -6.31
C GLY A 7 4.61 -6.07 -6.71
N LYS A 8 3.48 -6.03 -5.97
CA LYS A 8 2.24 -6.76 -6.27
C LYS A 8 1.06 -5.88 -6.72
N TYR A 9 1.24 -4.55 -6.81
CA TYR A 9 0.29 -3.57 -7.35
C TYR A 9 0.93 -2.72 -8.43
N SER A 10 1.64 -3.42 -9.29
CA SER A 10 2.01 -2.96 -10.60
C SER A 10 1.12 -3.70 -11.59
N ASP A 11 0.88 -3.08 -12.74
CA ASP A 11 0.20 -3.72 -13.87
C ASP A 11 0.97 -4.98 -14.32
N THR A 12 2.27 -5.06 -13.99
CA THR A 12 3.17 -6.15 -14.30
C THR A 12 4.04 -6.58 -13.11
N ILE A 13 4.41 -7.86 -13.05
CA ILE A 13 5.29 -8.46 -12.05
C ILE A 13 6.42 -9.24 -12.73
N TRP A 14 7.57 -9.38 -12.07
CA TRP A 14 8.62 -10.29 -12.51
C TRP A 14 8.32 -11.72 -12.05
N GLN A 15 8.34 -12.68 -12.97
CA GLN A 15 8.09 -14.09 -12.68
C GLN A 15 9.11 -14.98 -13.41
N VAL A 16 9.55 -16.06 -12.75
CA VAL A 16 10.40 -17.08 -13.39
C VAL A 16 9.51 -18.07 -14.14
N ILE A 17 9.64 -18.11 -15.46
CA ILE A 17 8.92 -19.01 -16.35
C ILE A 17 9.95 -19.79 -17.16
N ASN A 18 9.94 -21.12 -17.04
CA ASN A 18 10.89 -22.03 -17.69
C ASN A 18 12.37 -21.65 -17.45
N GLY A 19 12.70 -21.24 -16.22
CA GLY A 19 14.07 -20.87 -15.83
C GLY A 19 14.52 -19.47 -16.27
N SER A 20 13.66 -18.67 -16.91
CA SER A 20 13.94 -17.29 -17.29
C SER A 20 13.04 -16.30 -16.54
N THR A 21 13.61 -15.20 -16.05
CA THR A 21 12.87 -14.11 -15.40
C THR A 21 12.22 -13.23 -16.46
N GLN A 22 10.89 -13.15 -16.45
CA GLN A 22 10.09 -12.42 -17.43
C GLN A 22 9.16 -11.44 -16.72
N LEU A 23 8.90 -10.28 -17.35
CA LEU A 23 7.90 -9.33 -16.89
C LEU A 23 6.54 -9.72 -17.45
N VAL A 24 5.58 -10.06 -16.60
CA VAL A 24 4.25 -10.56 -16.97
C VAL A 24 3.15 -9.73 -16.35
N SER A 25 1.93 -9.75 -16.91
CA SER A 25 0.78 -9.10 -16.28
C SER A 25 0.51 -9.68 -14.89
N ASN A 26 0.11 -8.83 -13.96
CA ASN A 26 -0.15 -9.22 -12.58
C ASN A 26 -1.32 -10.24 -12.49
N PRO A 27 -1.07 -11.49 -12.09
CA PRO A 27 -2.09 -12.53 -12.08
C PRO A 27 -3.02 -12.45 -10.85
N VAL A 28 -2.61 -11.74 -9.79
CA VAL A 28 -3.34 -11.66 -8.52
C VAL A 28 -4.38 -10.55 -8.55
N CYS A 29 -4.05 -9.44 -9.22
CA CYS A 29 -4.84 -8.23 -9.26
C CYS A 29 -5.07 -7.79 -10.70
N LYS A 30 -6.31 -7.93 -11.18
CA LYS A 30 -6.65 -7.51 -12.54
C LYS A 30 -6.76 -5.99 -12.58
N VAL A 31 -6.00 -5.38 -13.47
CA VAL A 31 -6.10 -3.94 -13.76
C VAL A 31 -7.49 -3.62 -14.27
N ILE A 32 -8.10 -2.58 -13.74
CA ILE A 32 -9.36 -2.04 -14.27
C ILE A 32 -9.00 -1.22 -15.51
N GLU A 33 -9.72 -1.42 -16.60
CA GLU A 33 -9.47 -0.67 -17.83
C GLU A 33 -9.70 0.83 -17.62
N LYS A 34 -8.86 1.65 -18.27
CA LYS A 34 -8.92 3.12 -18.17
C LYS A 34 -10.29 3.70 -18.54
N SER A 35 -11.03 3.04 -19.43
CA SER A 35 -12.41 3.39 -19.80
C SER A 35 -13.37 3.43 -18.61
N ASN A 36 -13.11 2.65 -17.55
CA ASN A 36 -13.93 2.61 -16.34
C ASN A 36 -13.47 3.61 -15.26
N TYR A 37 -12.39 4.37 -15.50
CA TYR A 37 -11.84 5.26 -14.47
C TYR A 37 -12.80 6.39 -14.13
N ASP A 38 -13.53 6.92 -15.10
CA ASP A 38 -14.38 8.10 -14.86
C ASP A 38 -15.54 7.77 -13.91
N PHE A 39 -16.15 6.60 -14.04
CA PHE A 39 -17.12 6.09 -13.08
C PHE A 39 -16.52 5.97 -11.66
N ILE A 40 -15.29 5.48 -11.56
CA ILE A 40 -14.60 5.37 -10.27
C ILE A 40 -14.27 6.75 -9.69
N LYS A 41 -13.82 7.69 -10.51
CA LYS A 41 -13.55 9.08 -10.09
C LYS A 41 -14.81 9.79 -9.60
N GLU A 42 -15.95 9.55 -10.25
CA GLU A 42 -17.23 10.11 -9.84
C GLU A 42 -17.65 9.58 -8.47
N LYS A 43 -17.54 8.25 -8.26
CA LYS A 43 -17.88 7.61 -6.98
C LYS A 43 -16.89 7.91 -5.86
N TYR A 44 -15.61 8.07 -6.22
CA TYR A 44 -14.50 8.31 -5.31
C TYR A 44 -13.69 9.51 -5.79
N PRO A 45 -14.20 10.73 -5.54
CA PRO A 45 -13.52 11.94 -5.96
C PRO A 45 -12.16 12.04 -5.24
N THR A 46 -11.18 12.55 -5.98
CA THR A 46 -9.87 12.90 -5.45
C THR A 46 -9.71 14.40 -5.41
N ASP A 47 -8.85 14.89 -4.52
CA ASP A 47 -8.35 16.25 -4.64
C ASP A 47 -7.70 16.43 -6.02
N LYS A 48 -7.79 17.63 -6.60
CA LYS A 48 -7.24 17.95 -7.94
C LYS A 48 -5.75 17.67 -8.05
N SER A 49 -5.04 17.73 -6.93
CA SER A 49 -3.60 17.47 -6.85
C SER A 49 -3.24 15.98 -6.88
N TYR A 50 -4.22 15.09 -6.74
CA TYR A 50 -4.05 13.64 -6.77
C TYR A 50 -4.62 13.02 -8.04
N GLN A 51 -3.92 12.01 -8.56
CA GLN A 51 -4.33 11.24 -9.73
C GLN A 51 -4.38 9.77 -9.40
N TYR A 52 -5.33 9.05 -9.99
CA TYR A 52 -5.33 7.59 -9.98
C TYR A 52 -4.17 7.07 -10.82
N VAL A 53 -3.25 6.35 -10.18
CA VAL A 53 -2.08 5.77 -10.83
C VAL A 53 -2.20 4.25 -11.00
N GLY A 54 -3.14 3.63 -10.30
CA GLY A 54 -3.47 2.22 -10.44
C GLY A 54 -4.83 1.90 -9.85
N LEU A 55 -5.65 1.17 -10.61
CA LEU A 55 -6.94 0.65 -10.16
C LEU A 55 -6.96 -0.86 -10.41
N TYR A 56 -7.18 -1.62 -9.35
CA TYR A 56 -7.15 -3.08 -9.42
C TYR A 56 -8.40 -3.69 -8.80
N LYS A 57 -8.84 -4.81 -9.36
CA LYS A 57 -9.91 -5.63 -8.79
C LYS A 57 -9.47 -7.08 -8.64
N THR A 58 -9.95 -7.70 -7.59
CA THR A 58 -9.76 -9.14 -7.38
C THR A 58 -10.88 -9.72 -6.52
N LYS A 59 -11.09 -11.03 -6.61
CA LYS A 59 -12.07 -11.73 -5.80
C LYS A 59 -11.36 -12.34 -4.60
N VAL A 60 -11.87 -12.05 -3.40
CA VAL A 60 -11.39 -12.61 -2.14
C VAL A 60 -12.57 -13.21 -1.41
N ASN A 61 -12.57 -14.52 -1.20
CA ASN A 61 -13.74 -15.27 -0.71
C ASN A 61 -14.97 -14.99 -1.60
N ASP A 62 -16.08 -14.57 -1.00
CA ASP A 62 -17.31 -14.18 -1.69
C ASP A 62 -17.42 -12.67 -1.98
N TYR A 63 -16.32 -11.93 -1.82
CA TYR A 63 -16.28 -10.48 -1.96
C TYR A 63 -15.37 -10.04 -3.12
N PHE A 64 -15.56 -8.81 -3.55
CA PHE A 64 -14.70 -8.13 -4.51
C PHE A 64 -13.89 -7.06 -3.79
N LEU A 65 -12.58 -7.16 -3.86
CA LEU A 65 -11.67 -6.15 -3.36
C LEU A 65 -11.31 -5.20 -4.50
N LEU A 66 -11.63 -3.92 -4.32
CA LEU A 66 -11.20 -2.82 -5.16
C LEU A 66 -10.02 -2.13 -4.48
N ILE A 67 -8.91 -1.99 -5.22
CA ILE A 67 -7.67 -1.38 -4.74
C ILE A 67 -7.41 -0.15 -5.59
N MET A 68 -7.40 1.00 -4.92
CA MET A 68 -7.27 2.31 -5.54
C MET A 68 -5.95 2.94 -5.08
N LYS A 69 -5.02 3.11 -6.01
CA LYS A 69 -3.78 3.85 -5.77
C LYS A 69 -3.92 5.25 -6.37
N GLN A 70 -3.80 6.25 -5.51
CA GLN A 70 -3.82 7.66 -5.87
C GLN A 70 -2.46 8.26 -5.51
N SER A 71 -1.91 9.15 -6.33
CA SER A 71 -0.63 9.80 -6.03
C SER A 71 -0.65 11.27 -6.41
N ASN A 72 0.08 12.05 -5.63
CA ASN A 72 0.45 13.43 -5.93
C ASN A 72 1.96 13.49 -6.07
N TYR A 73 2.42 13.52 -7.32
CA TYR A 73 3.84 13.50 -7.65
C TYR A 73 4.58 14.79 -7.25
N LEU A 74 3.88 15.91 -7.08
CA LEU A 74 4.51 17.20 -6.75
C LEU A 74 5.05 17.23 -5.32
N ILE A 75 4.36 16.56 -4.40
CA ILE A 75 4.70 16.50 -2.98
C ILE A 75 5.10 15.08 -2.53
N ASN A 76 5.24 14.17 -3.49
CA ASN A 76 5.59 12.77 -3.28
C ASN A 76 4.68 12.05 -2.26
N GLU A 77 3.38 12.33 -2.31
CA GLU A 77 2.37 11.68 -1.46
C GLU A 77 1.58 10.64 -2.27
N TYR A 78 1.12 9.58 -1.61
CA TYR A 78 0.18 8.64 -2.22
C TYR A 78 -0.88 8.17 -1.22
N TRP A 79 -1.97 7.63 -1.73
CA TRP A 79 -3.01 6.95 -0.96
C TRP A 79 -3.27 5.58 -1.57
N LEU A 80 -3.39 4.59 -0.72
CA LEU A 80 -3.88 3.27 -1.06
C LEU A 80 -5.21 3.05 -0.34
N LYS A 81 -6.29 2.92 -1.10
CA LYS A 81 -7.63 2.66 -0.57
C LYS A 81 -8.10 1.29 -1.00
N LEU A 82 -8.44 0.47 -0.02
CA LEU A 82 -8.94 -0.89 -0.20
C LEU A 82 -10.41 -0.91 0.17
N SER A 83 -11.29 -1.07 -0.81
CA SER A 83 -12.73 -1.14 -0.60
C SER A 83 -13.25 -2.54 -0.90
N LEU A 84 -13.88 -3.16 0.08
CA LEU A 84 -14.44 -4.50 -0.06
C LEU A 84 -15.94 -4.44 -0.35
N TYR A 85 -16.36 -5.15 -1.38
CA TYR A 85 -17.72 -5.15 -1.89
C TYR A 85 -18.33 -6.55 -1.85
N SER A 86 -19.59 -6.62 -1.47
CA SER A 86 -20.40 -7.84 -1.63
C SER A 86 -20.68 -8.14 -3.11
N LYS A 87 -21.16 -9.36 -3.41
CA LYS A 87 -21.58 -9.75 -4.78
C LYS A 87 -22.69 -8.86 -5.34
N SER A 88 -23.55 -8.31 -4.49
CA SER A 88 -24.61 -7.39 -4.88
C SER A 88 -24.12 -5.95 -5.09
N GLY A 89 -22.82 -5.68 -4.92
CA GLY A 89 -22.22 -4.36 -5.14
C GLY A 89 -22.32 -3.41 -3.94
N ASN A 90 -22.77 -3.88 -2.77
CA ASN A 90 -22.80 -3.07 -1.56
C ASN A 90 -21.41 -3.02 -0.93
N LEU A 91 -20.93 -1.81 -0.60
CA LEU A 91 -19.69 -1.60 0.15
C LEU A 91 -19.84 -2.22 1.55
N GLN A 92 -18.90 -3.08 1.91
CA GLN A 92 -18.89 -3.76 3.21
C GLN A 92 -17.92 -3.07 4.16
N ASP A 93 -16.71 -2.80 3.68
CA ASP A 93 -15.65 -2.24 4.50
C ASP A 93 -14.65 -1.46 3.66
N THR A 94 -13.86 -0.59 4.28
CA THR A 94 -12.78 0.14 3.63
C THR A 94 -11.61 0.38 4.57
N LEU A 95 -10.42 0.04 4.10
CA LEU A 95 -9.15 0.44 4.72
C LEU A 95 -8.49 1.50 3.86
N THR A 96 -8.20 2.65 4.46
CA THR A 96 -7.48 3.74 3.80
C THR A 96 -6.09 3.88 4.42
N ILE A 97 -5.07 3.82 3.58
CA ILE A 97 -3.66 3.85 3.97
C ILE A 97 -3.04 5.03 3.24
N ALA A 98 -2.67 6.07 3.98
CA ALA A 98 -1.91 7.21 3.44
C ALA A 98 -0.43 6.83 3.36
N GLY A 99 0.21 7.08 2.22
CA GLY A 99 1.64 6.89 1.98
C GLY A 99 2.50 7.98 2.60
N GLN A 100 3.71 8.15 2.11
CA GLN A 100 4.66 9.14 2.61
C GLN A 100 4.05 10.55 2.70
N LYS A 101 4.30 11.24 3.82
CA LYS A 101 4.12 12.67 3.99
C LYS A 101 5.44 13.26 4.47
N VAL A 102 6.03 14.10 3.61
CA VAL A 102 7.34 14.72 3.87
C VAL A 102 7.32 15.44 5.23
N ASN A 103 8.30 15.15 6.08
CA ASN A 103 8.48 15.68 7.44
C ASN A 103 7.42 15.27 8.50
N ASP A 104 6.54 14.31 8.22
CA ASP A 104 5.52 13.85 9.19
C ASP A 104 5.64 12.33 9.43
N TYR A 105 5.39 11.56 8.38
CA TYR A 105 5.47 10.10 8.45
C TYR A 105 5.82 9.47 7.10
N ASP A 106 6.49 8.33 7.16
CA ASP A 106 6.64 7.45 6.01
C ASP A 106 5.84 6.16 6.26
N ARG A 107 4.94 5.81 5.33
CA ARG A 107 4.04 4.67 5.49
C ARG A 107 4.15 3.75 4.29
N TYR A 108 4.56 2.53 4.58
CA TYR A 108 4.72 1.44 3.65
C TYR A 108 3.59 0.43 3.82
N CYS A 109 3.16 -0.17 2.72
CA CYS A 109 2.10 -1.15 2.72
C CYS A 109 2.42 -2.27 1.73
N GLU A 110 2.62 -3.48 2.23
CA GLU A 110 2.70 -4.68 1.41
C GLU A 110 1.41 -5.47 1.54
N ILE A 111 0.95 -6.08 0.46
CA ILE A 111 -0.15 -7.05 0.51
C ILE A 111 0.31 -8.33 -0.17
N ASP A 112 0.18 -9.46 0.52
CA ASP A 112 0.65 -10.75 0.00
C ASP A 112 -0.38 -11.45 -0.90
N THR A 113 0.00 -12.61 -1.43
CA THR A 113 -0.85 -13.44 -2.30
C THR A 113 -2.10 -13.98 -1.58
N ASN A 114 -2.11 -13.96 -0.25
CA ASN A 114 -3.24 -14.35 0.58
C ASN A 114 -4.09 -13.14 1.00
N PHE A 115 -3.80 -11.95 0.46
CA PHE A 115 -4.43 -10.68 0.83
C PHE A 115 -4.27 -10.33 2.31
N THR A 116 -3.17 -10.77 2.91
CA THR A 116 -2.69 -10.22 4.17
C THR A 116 -2.04 -8.88 3.89
N ILE A 117 -2.48 -7.84 4.58
CA ILE A 117 -2.02 -6.46 4.39
C ILE A 117 -1.11 -6.11 5.56
N ASN A 118 0.18 -5.89 5.30
CA ASN A 118 1.15 -5.46 6.29
C ASN A 118 1.45 -3.98 6.08
N VAL A 119 1.22 -3.18 7.11
CA VAL A 119 1.45 -1.74 7.11
C VAL A 119 2.59 -1.43 8.07
N ARG A 120 3.54 -0.61 7.64
CA ARG A 120 4.67 -0.15 8.45
C ARG A 120 4.74 1.37 8.36
N VAL A 121 4.64 2.06 9.48
CA VAL A 121 4.66 3.53 9.56
C VAL A 121 5.82 3.97 10.41
N PHE A 122 6.56 4.96 9.96
CA PHE A 122 7.57 5.68 10.73
C PHE A 122 7.09 7.10 10.92
N LYS A 123 6.84 7.50 12.16
CA LYS A 123 6.44 8.86 12.51
C LYS A 123 7.61 9.57 13.18
N GLU A 124 7.72 10.88 12.95
CA GLU A 124 8.68 11.75 13.64
C GLU A 124 10.15 11.36 13.36
N LEU A 125 10.51 11.12 12.10
CA LEU A 125 11.92 11.12 11.67
C LEU A 125 12.45 12.56 11.77
N THR A 126 12.79 12.99 13.00
CA THR A 126 13.24 14.36 13.25
C THR A 126 14.69 14.52 12.81
N SER A 127 14.97 15.60 12.10
CA SER A 127 16.27 15.99 11.55
C SER A 127 17.35 16.35 12.59
N GLU A 128 17.20 15.92 13.84
CA GLU A 128 18.35 15.87 14.75
C GLU A 128 19.23 14.68 14.31
N GLU A 129 19.80 14.81 13.12
CA GLU A 129 20.87 13.97 12.63
C GLU A 129 22.02 14.11 13.62
N ASN A 130 22.21 13.08 14.43
CA ASN A 130 23.54 12.81 14.94
C ASN A 130 24.40 12.35 13.75
N ASP A 131 25.69 12.67 13.77
CA ASP A 131 26.68 12.59 12.66
C ASP A 131 26.76 11.25 11.88
N ASN A 132 25.98 10.24 12.26
CA ASN A 132 25.92 8.90 11.70
C ASN A 132 24.63 8.60 10.88
N GLY A 133 23.73 9.56 10.68
CA GLY A 133 22.48 9.37 9.92
C GLY A 133 21.46 8.47 10.62
N ILE A 134 21.46 8.48 11.96
CA ILE A 134 20.53 7.72 12.79
C ILE A 134 19.40 8.66 13.21
N LEU A 135 18.15 8.24 12.99
CA LEU A 135 16.98 9.04 13.26
C LEU A 135 16.14 8.37 14.35
N PRO A 136 15.81 9.05 15.46
CA PRO A 136 14.79 8.56 16.35
C PRO A 136 13.45 8.55 15.60
N ALA A 137 12.67 7.49 15.75
CA ALA A 137 11.32 7.45 15.19
C ALA A 137 10.39 6.58 16.04
N ILE A 138 9.11 6.73 15.79
CA ILE A 138 8.10 5.79 16.26
C ILE A 138 7.71 4.89 15.08
N GLU A 139 8.03 3.61 15.18
CA GLU A 139 7.62 2.59 14.24
C GLU A 139 6.28 2.01 14.67
N THR A 140 5.28 2.05 13.79
CA THR A 140 4.01 1.36 13.95
C THR A 140 3.93 0.24 12.92
N LYS A 141 3.60 -0.98 13.35
CA LYS A 141 3.33 -2.12 12.44
C LYS A 141 1.91 -2.59 12.65
N GLU A 142 1.20 -2.77 11.55
CA GLU A 142 -0.17 -3.26 11.55
C GLU A 142 -0.31 -4.38 10.54
N LYS A 143 -1.08 -5.41 10.89
CA LYS A 143 -1.38 -6.54 10.00
C LYS A 143 -2.87 -6.68 9.90
N TYR A 144 -3.40 -6.59 8.69
CA TYR A 144 -4.82 -6.81 8.41
C TYR A 144 -5.04 -8.04 7.56
N VAL A 145 -6.21 -8.64 7.70
CA VAL A 145 -6.70 -9.71 6.82
C VAL A 145 -8.14 -9.43 6.42
N ILE A 146 -8.54 -9.98 5.28
CA ILE A 146 -9.95 -10.02 4.87
C ILE A 146 -10.58 -11.26 5.49
N THR A 147 -11.54 -11.05 6.39
CA THR A 147 -12.27 -12.12 7.06
C THR A 147 -13.31 -12.77 6.15
N LYS A 148 -13.78 -13.97 6.52
CA LYS A 148 -14.79 -14.71 5.74
C LYS A 148 -16.16 -14.01 5.68
N ASP A 149 -16.47 -13.19 6.67
CA ASP A 149 -17.67 -12.36 6.78
C ASP A 149 -17.52 -10.98 6.12
N GLY A 150 -16.39 -10.70 5.47
CA GLY A 150 -16.23 -9.52 4.62
C GLY A 150 -15.81 -8.25 5.36
N HIS A 151 -14.89 -8.37 6.31
CA HIS A 151 -14.31 -7.25 7.02
C HIS A 151 -12.78 -7.23 6.91
N LEU A 152 -12.20 -6.02 6.97
CA LEU A 152 -10.76 -5.81 7.07
C LEU A 152 -10.38 -5.77 8.54
N LYS A 153 -9.98 -6.92 9.08
CA LYS A 153 -9.67 -7.08 10.51
C LYS A 153 -8.18 -6.87 10.77
N CYS A 154 -7.86 -5.95 11.68
CA CYS A 154 -6.51 -5.84 12.25
C CYS A 154 -6.24 -7.05 13.17
N LEU A 155 -5.24 -7.86 12.82
CA LEU A 155 -4.79 -9.02 13.59
C LEU A 155 -3.72 -8.66 14.62
N SER A 156 -2.86 -7.70 14.29
CA SER A 156 -1.81 -7.25 15.18
C SER A 156 -1.51 -5.79 14.95
N HIS A 157 -1.23 -5.09 16.05
CA HIS A 157 -0.75 -3.72 16.07
C HIS A 157 0.40 -3.65 17.06
N SER A 158 1.51 -3.06 16.66
CA SER A 158 2.63 -2.72 17.54
C SER A 158 3.06 -1.29 17.29
N LYS A 159 3.49 -0.61 18.36
CA LYS A 159 4.01 0.75 18.29
C LYS A 159 5.22 0.85 19.20
N GLU A 160 6.37 1.13 18.60
CA GLU A 160 7.65 1.09 19.30
C GLU A 160 8.47 2.32 18.95
N ARG A 161 9.12 2.90 19.97
CA ARG A 161 10.12 3.94 19.76
C ARG A 161 11.47 3.27 19.57
N GLY A 162 12.26 3.76 18.62
CA GLY A 162 13.58 3.22 18.35
C GLY A 162 14.45 4.20 17.59
N TYR A 163 15.64 3.74 17.26
CA TYR A 163 16.59 4.45 16.41
C TYR A 163 16.72 3.71 15.10
N PHE A 164 16.64 4.44 13.99
CA PHE A 164 16.60 3.88 12.66
C PHE A 164 17.64 4.53 11.76
N LYS A 165 18.11 3.80 10.75
CA LYS A 165 19.00 4.30 9.72
C LYS A 165 18.39 3.98 8.36
N ILE A 166 18.53 4.91 7.41
CA ILE A 166 18.15 4.67 6.02
C ILE A 166 19.39 4.17 5.28
N GLU A 167 19.36 2.93 4.80
CA GLU A 167 20.46 2.32 4.05
C GLU A 167 19.90 1.59 2.84
N ASN A 168 20.46 1.82 1.65
CA ASN A 168 19.98 1.23 0.40
C ASN A 168 18.49 1.46 0.09
N ASN A 169 17.89 2.53 0.65
CA ASN A 169 16.46 2.85 0.64
C ASN A 169 15.58 1.93 1.49
N GLU A 170 16.18 1.24 2.46
CA GLU A 170 15.47 0.50 3.50
C GLU A 170 15.64 1.21 4.84
N ILE A 171 14.59 1.18 5.66
CA ILE A 171 14.64 1.71 7.03
C ILE A 171 14.93 0.56 7.99
N LEU A 172 16.16 0.56 8.53
CA LEU A 172 16.70 -0.45 9.42
C LEU A 172 16.69 0.04 10.86
N ARG A 173 16.26 -0.79 11.79
CA ARG A 173 16.37 -0.50 13.22
C ARG A 173 17.78 -0.79 13.70
N VAL A 174 18.37 0.15 14.43
CA VAL A 174 19.72 0.03 14.98
C VAL A 174 19.75 -0.09 16.50
N LYS A 175 18.75 0.47 17.20
CA LYS A 175 18.56 0.36 18.65
C LYS A 175 17.07 0.40 19.02
#